data_AF-A0A817WWD1-F1
#
_entry.id   AF-A0A817WWD1-F1
#
_cell.length_a   1.000
_cell.length_b   1.000
_cell.length_c   1.000
_cell.angle_alpha   90.00
_cell.angle_beta   90.00
_cell.angle_gamma   90.00
#
_symmetry.space_group_name_H-M   'P 1'
#
loop_
_entity.id
_entity.type
_entity.pdbx_description
1 polymer ?
#
loop_
_entity_poly.entity_id
_entity_poly.type
_entity_poly.pdbx_seq_one_letter_code
_entity_poly.pdbx_strand_id
1 'polypeptide(L)'
;RFCINELLRHLHKSAHQNIIFVFTNARATFFKPGVTSKILRALLDQHKKDHDVDVSFSRENTFLLDNESFRYLALRKNGVRLNNDQTLSYQKNWDHTIKEYSNLINHIVARPLHAVSNTLSLNEAEQLVRKLTRPIAEIAKLIQENIQLAREFRKTTIQNSQIFNQGLPQNEVKIVPLAHPRLVCTNKKCCRPIIVNNETVTEYITICHEPCYLKGIVEETIKDPRIKQCEVINYITG
;
A
#
# COMPACT_ATOMS: atom_id res chain seq x y z
N ARG A 1 -29.25 -13.88 -14.76
CA ARG A 1 -27.98 -14.64 -14.84
C ARG A 1 -26.81 -13.78 -14.37
N PHE A 2 -26.50 -12.68 -15.07
CA PHE A 2 -25.40 -11.76 -14.70
C PHE A 2 -25.35 -11.37 -13.21
N CYS A 3 -26.44 -10.85 -12.65
CA CYS A 3 -26.44 -10.38 -11.26
C CYS A 3 -26.12 -11.47 -10.23
N ILE A 4 -26.57 -12.71 -10.46
CA ILE A 4 -26.31 -13.82 -9.54
C ILE A 4 -24.83 -14.22 -9.62
N ASN A 5 -24.28 -14.33 -10.83
CA ASN A 5 -22.86 -14.66 -11.02
C ASN A 5 -21.95 -13.58 -10.42
N GLU A 6 -22.30 -12.31 -10.62
CA GLU A 6 -21.53 -11.20 -10.07
C GLU A 6 -21.59 -11.19 -8.53
N LEU A 7 -22.76 -11.42 -7.94
CA LEU A 7 -22.89 -11.57 -6.48
C LEU A 7 -22.04 -12.72 -5.94
N LEU A 8 -22.12 -13.90 -6.56
CA LEU A 8 -21.38 -15.08 -6.11
C LEU A 8 -19.86 -14.92 -6.24
N ARG A 9 -19.39 -14.16 -7.23
CA ARG A 9 -17.97 -13.86 -7.45
C ARG A 9 -17.34 -13.06 -6.31
N HIS A 10 -18.12 -12.16 -5.69
CA HIS A 10 -17.65 -11.27 -4.62
C HIS A 10 -17.83 -11.86 -3.22
N LEU A 11 -18.47 -13.02 -3.10
CA LEU A 11 -18.65 -13.70 -1.83
C LEU A 11 -17.48 -14.63 -1.56
N HIS A 12 -16.98 -14.62 -0.33
CA HIS A 12 -15.97 -15.60 0.09
C HIS A 12 -16.53 -17.01 -0.06
N LYS A 13 -15.69 -17.98 -0.46
CA LYS A 13 -16.12 -19.36 -0.74
C LYS A 13 -16.95 -19.98 0.37
N SER A 14 -16.65 -19.70 1.64
CA SER A 14 -17.42 -20.25 2.79
C SER A 14 -18.87 -19.74 2.87
N ALA A 15 -19.22 -18.63 2.22
CA ALA A 15 -20.56 -18.05 2.28
C ALA A 15 -21.63 -18.91 1.58
N HIS A 16 -21.24 -19.86 0.72
CA HIS A 16 -22.16 -20.72 -0.01
C HIS A 16 -23.16 -21.47 0.90
N GLN A 17 -22.75 -21.79 2.14
CA GLN A 17 -23.57 -22.51 3.13
C GLN A 17 -24.71 -21.66 3.71
N ASN A 18 -24.62 -20.34 3.57
CA ASN A 18 -25.56 -19.37 4.11
C ASN A 18 -26.46 -18.76 3.01
N ILE A 19 -26.36 -19.25 1.77
CA ILE A 19 -27.19 -18.78 0.65
C ILE A 19 -28.56 -19.43 0.73
N ILE A 20 -29.59 -18.57 0.72
CA ILE A 20 -30.99 -18.95 0.82
C ILE A 20 -31.73 -18.38 -0.39
N PHE A 21 -32.65 -19.16 -0.95
CA PHE A 21 -33.49 -18.76 -2.07
C PHE A 21 -34.91 -18.46 -1.60
N VAL A 22 -35.35 -17.23 -1.81
CA VAL A 22 -36.70 -16.80 -1.48
C VAL A 22 -37.44 -16.45 -2.77
N PHE A 23 -38.50 -17.20 -3.07
CA PHE A 23 -39.38 -16.94 -4.20
C PHE A 23 -40.58 -16.16 -3.69
N THR A 24 -40.67 -14.89 -4.09
CA THR A 24 -41.82 -14.04 -3.82
C THR A 24 -42.93 -14.25 -4.85
N ASN A 25 -44.16 -13.82 -4.54
CA ASN A 25 -45.33 -14.00 -5.40
C ASN A 25 -45.63 -15.49 -5.72
N ALA A 26 -45.46 -16.34 -4.71
CA ALA A 26 -45.51 -17.78 -4.87
C ALA A 26 -46.92 -18.34 -5.14
N ARG A 27 -48.01 -17.61 -4.84
CA ARG A 27 -49.38 -18.07 -5.14
C ARG A 27 -49.61 -18.26 -6.64
N ALA A 28 -49.04 -17.39 -7.48
CA ALA A 28 -49.17 -17.48 -8.93
C ALA A 28 -48.62 -18.81 -9.48
N THR A 29 -47.69 -19.43 -8.76
CA THR A 29 -47.05 -20.70 -9.13
C THR A 29 -47.46 -21.85 -8.20
N PHE A 30 -48.56 -21.71 -7.46
CA PHE A 30 -49.04 -22.70 -6.49
C PHE A 30 -47.96 -23.13 -5.49
N PHE A 31 -47.18 -22.15 -5.02
CA PHE A 31 -46.07 -22.35 -4.09
C PHE A 31 -45.02 -23.33 -4.61
N LYS A 32 -44.70 -23.18 -5.91
CA LYS A 32 -43.57 -23.87 -6.54
C LYS A 32 -42.62 -22.85 -7.18
N PRO A 33 -41.31 -23.11 -7.23
CA PRO A 33 -40.38 -22.21 -7.90
C PRO A 33 -40.57 -22.10 -9.43
N GLY A 34 -41.43 -22.95 -10.01
CA GLY A 34 -41.80 -22.91 -11.42
C GLY A 34 -40.62 -23.12 -12.38
N VAL A 35 -40.70 -22.48 -13.54
CA VAL A 35 -39.67 -22.56 -14.61
C VAL A 35 -38.32 -21.98 -14.14
N THR A 36 -38.35 -21.00 -13.23
CA THR A 36 -37.16 -20.37 -12.68
C THR A 36 -36.22 -21.37 -12.00
N SER A 37 -36.76 -22.44 -11.40
CA SER A 37 -35.93 -23.50 -10.80
C SER A 37 -34.93 -24.11 -11.77
N LYS A 38 -35.34 -24.41 -13.01
CA LYS A 38 -34.49 -25.03 -14.02
C LYS A 38 -33.37 -24.09 -14.45
N ILE A 39 -33.72 -22.81 -14.64
CA ILE A 39 -32.77 -21.77 -15.03
C ILE A 39 -31.74 -21.53 -13.92
N LEU A 40 -32.20 -21.50 -12.67
CA LEU A 40 -31.34 -21.33 -11.49
C LEU A 40 -30.41 -22.54 -11.31
N ARG A 41 -30.92 -23.78 -11.40
CA ARG A 41 -30.09 -25.00 -11.35
C ARG A 41 -28.97 -24.95 -12.39
N ALA A 42 -29.31 -24.68 -13.65
CA ALA A 42 -28.32 -24.59 -14.71
C ALA A 42 -27.26 -23.50 -14.46
N LEU A 43 -27.65 -22.38 -13.83
CA LEU A 43 -26.71 -21.32 -13.45
C LEU A 43 -25.76 -21.78 -12.33
N LEU A 44 -26.30 -22.42 -11.29
CA LEU A 44 -25.50 -22.90 -10.15
C LEU A 44 -24.59 -24.07 -10.55
N ASP A 45 -25.06 -24.96 -11.42
CA ASP A 45 -24.26 -26.05 -11.98
C ASP A 45 -23.08 -25.51 -12.80
N GLN A 46 -23.30 -24.45 -13.58
CA GLN A 46 -22.23 -23.77 -14.31
C GLN A 46 -21.25 -23.09 -13.36
N HIS A 47 -21.75 -22.37 -12.36
CA HIS A 47 -20.92 -21.73 -11.34
C HIS A 47 -20.05 -22.75 -10.59
N LYS A 48 -20.60 -23.92 -10.26
CA LYS A 48 -19.86 -25.03 -9.64
C LYS A 48 -18.70 -25.50 -10.52
N LYS A 49 -18.91 -25.61 -11.84
CA LYS A 49 -17.84 -25.97 -12.79
C LYS A 49 -16.75 -24.90 -12.88
N ASP A 50 -17.14 -23.62 -12.87
CA ASP A 50 -16.22 -22.51 -13.10
C ASP A 50 -15.39 -22.15 -11.85
N HIS A 51 -15.94 -22.36 -10.65
CA HIS A 51 -15.35 -21.86 -9.40
C HIS A 51 -15.10 -22.92 -8.32
N ASP A 52 -15.51 -24.18 -8.55
CA ASP A 52 -15.42 -25.29 -7.59
C ASP A 52 -16.12 -24.96 -6.24
N VAL A 53 -17.25 -24.25 -6.33
CA VAL A 53 -18.08 -23.90 -5.17
C VAL A 53 -19.51 -24.35 -5.45
N ASP A 54 -19.98 -25.29 -4.62
CA ASP A 54 -21.32 -25.87 -4.73
C ASP A 54 -22.33 -25.09 -3.86
N VAL A 55 -23.18 -24.30 -4.51
CA VAL A 55 -24.30 -23.64 -3.84
C VAL A 55 -25.51 -24.55 -3.91
N SER A 56 -25.85 -25.19 -2.79
CA SER A 56 -27.01 -26.08 -2.73
C SER A 56 -28.28 -25.36 -3.17
N PHE A 57 -29.12 -26.03 -3.97
CA PHE A 57 -30.47 -25.57 -4.29
C PHE A 57 -31.47 -26.71 -4.09
N SER A 58 -31.95 -26.80 -2.85
CA SER A 58 -32.81 -27.86 -2.35
C SER A 58 -34.04 -27.28 -1.65
N ARG A 59 -34.91 -28.15 -1.15
CA ARG A 59 -36.08 -27.69 -0.37
C ARG A 59 -35.66 -27.08 0.96
N GLU A 60 -34.56 -27.52 1.56
CA GLU A 60 -34.13 -27.04 2.88
C GLU A 60 -33.76 -25.56 2.87
N ASN A 61 -33.21 -25.03 1.77
CA ASN A 61 -32.81 -23.63 1.64
C ASN A 61 -33.64 -22.83 0.63
N THR A 62 -34.83 -23.33 0.27
CA THR A 62 -35.76 -22.67 -0.64
C THR A 62 -37.09 -22.42 0.03
N PHE A 63 -37.49 -21.15 0.10
CA PHE A 63 -38.70 -20.68 0.77
C PHE A 63 -39.60 -19.93 -0.21
N LEU A 64 -40.90 -20.18 -0.12
CA LEU A 64 -41.89 -19.65 -1.06
C LEU A 64 -42.87 -18.76 -0.32
N LEU A 65 -42.76 -17.46 -0.54
CA LEU A 65 -43.51 -16.46 0.22
C LEU A 65 -44.47 -15.69 -0.69
N ASP A 66 -45.54 -15.20 -0.09
CA ASP A 66 -46.48 -14.30 -0.74
C ASP A 66 -46.89 -13.15 0.19
N ASN A 67 -47.35 -12.04 -0.40
CA ASN A 67 -47.77 -10.83 0.29
C ASN A 67 -49.30 -10.65 0.29
N GLU A 68 -50.07 -11.69 -0.02
CA GLU A 68 -51.54 -11.64 -0.11
C GLU A 68 -52.21 -11.22 1.20
N SER A 69 -51.56 -11.40 2.35
CA SER A 69 -51.98 -10.89 3.65
C SER A 69 -52.11 -9.37 3.65
N PHE A 70 -51.14 -8.66 3.05
CA PHE A 70 -51.18 -7.21 2.92
C PHE A 70 -52.29 -6.77 1.98
N ARG A 71 -52.51 -7.53 0.90
CA ARG A 71 -53.61 -7.31 -0.04
C ARG A 71 -54.97 -7.46 0.65
N TYR A 72 -55.13 -8.50 1.46
CA TYR A 72 -56.33 -8.70 2.27
C TYR A 72 -56.59 -7.50 3.19
N LEU A 73 -55.57 -7.05 3.94
CA LEU A 73 -55.70 -5.88 4.82
C LEU A 73 -56.08 -4.60 4.05
N ALA A 74 -55.47 -4.37 2.88
CA ALA A 74 -55.80 -3.23 2.04
C ALA A 74 -57.26 -3.27 1.56
N LEU A 75 -57.76 -4.43 1.13
CA LEU A 75 -59.15 -4.61 0.71
C LEU A 75 -60.13 -4.35 1.87
N ARG A 76 -59.82 -4.87 3.07
CA ARG A 76 -60.62 -4.64 4.27
C ARG A 76 -60.64 -3.17 4.69
N LYS A 77 -59.50 -2.49 4.62
CA LYS A 77 -59.40 -1.04 4.91
C LYS A 77 -60.24 -0.19 3.96
N ASN A 78 -60.34 -0.59 2.69
CA ASN A 78 -61.14 0.09 1.68
C ASN A 78 -62.62 -0.34 1.66
N GLY A 79 -63.08 -1.11 2.65
CA GLY A 79 -64.48 -1.54 2.74
C GLY A 79 -64.91 -2.56 1.69
N VAL A 80 -63.97 -3.19 0.97
CA VAL A 80 -64.29 -4.22 -0.02
C VAL A 80 -64.78 -5.47 0.69
N ARG A 81 -65.99 -5.92 0.35
CA ARG A 81 -66.56 -7.18 0.87
C ARG A 81 -66.02 -8.36 0.07
N LEU A 82 -65.38 -9.28 0.77
CA LEU A 82 -64.93 -10.56 0.21
C LEU A 82 -66.00 -11.62 0.48
N ASN A 83 -66.21 -12.51 -0.48
CA ASN A 83 -67.04 -13.69 -0.25
C ASN A 83 -66.27 -14.74 0.59
N ASN A 84 -66.97 -15.82 0.97
CA ASN A 84 -66.39 -16.87 1.81
C ASN A 84 -65.19 -17.55 1.13
N ASP A 85 -65.28 -17.85 -0.16
CA ASP A 85 -64.19 -18.52 -0.91
C ASP A 85 -62.93 -17.66 -1.00
N GLN A 86 -63.09 -16.37 -1.26
CA GLN A 86 -61.99 -15.40 -1.28
C GLN A 86 -61.33 -15.32 0.10
N THR A 87 -62.12 -15.21 1.16
CA THR A 87 -61.62 -15.14 2.55
C THR A 87 -60.85 -16.41 2.91
N LEU A 88 -61.39 -17.59 2.60
CA LEU A 88 -60.71 -18.87 2.80
C LEU A 88 -59.42 -18.97 1.98
N SER A 89 -59.39 -18.42 0.77
CA SER A 89 -58.18 -18.40 -0.06
C SER A 89 -57.08 -17.54 0.56
N TYR A 90 -57.42 -16.35 1.09
CA TYR A 90 -56.47 -15.50 1.82
C TYR A 90 -55.97 -16.16 3.11
N GLN A 91 -56.86 -16.82 3.86
CA GLN A 91 -56.48 -17.57 5.06
C GLN A 91 -55.50 -18.71 4.75
N LYS A 92 -55.78 -19.52 3.73
CA LYS A 92 -54.86 -20.60 3.29
C LYS A 92 -53.49 -20.05 2.88
N ASN A 93 -53.47 -18.90 2.21
CA ASN A 93 -52.22 -18.24 1.83
C ASN A 93 -51.44 -17.74 3.06
N TRP A 94 -52.14 -17.14 4.03
CA TRP A 94 -51.57 -16.70 5.30
C TRP A 94 -50.90 -17.86 6.04
N ASP A 95 -51.62 -18.97 6.23
CA ASP A 95 -51.12 -20.14 6.95
C ASP A 95 -49.86 -20.72 6.27
N HIS A 96 -49.86 -20.76 4.93
CA HIS A 96 -48.69 -21.20 4.17
C HIS A 96 -47.50 -20.26 4.37
N THR A 97 -47.71 -18.95 4.19
CA THR A 97 -46.65 -17.95 4.26
C THR A 97 -46.03 -17.90 5.66
N ILE A 98 -46.83 -17.97 6.73
CA ILE A 98 -46.32 -17.99 8.11
C ILE A 98 -45.53 -19.27 8.40
N LYS A 99 -45.96 -20.41 7.88
CA LYS A 99 -45.21 -21.66 7.99
C LYS A 99 -43.86 -21.57 7.27
N GLU A 100 -43.85 -21.07 6.04
CA GLU A 100 -42.60 -20.88 5.28
C GLU A 100 -41.67 -19.87 5.95
N TYR A 101 -42.21 -18.79 6.50
CA TYR A 101 -41.42 -17.79 7.23
C TYR A 101 -40.82 -18.38 8.52
N SER A 102 -41.59 -19.15 9.28
CA SER A 102 -41.09 -19.88 10.44
C SER A 102 -39.96 -20.84 10.07
N ASN A 103 -40.11 -21.58 8.97
CA ASN A 103 -39.06 -22.47 8.47
C ASN A 103 -37.80 -21.70 8.04
N LEU A 104 -37.97 -20.54 7.40
CA LEU A 104 -36.87 -19.66 7.00
C LEU A 104 -36.09 -19.16 8.21
N ILE A 105 -36.77 -18.66 9.24
CA ILE A 105 -36.13 -18.16 10.46
C ILE A 105 -35.41 -19.31 11.18
N ASN A 106 -36.06 -20.47 11.32
CA ASN A 106 -35.43 -21.65 11.92
C ASN A 106 -34.17 -22.08 11.14
N HIS A 107 -34.22 -22.02 9.81
CA HIS A 107 -33.06 -22.31 8.98
C HIS A 107 -31.93 -21.31 9.21
N ILE A 108 -32.23 -20.00 9.26
CA ILE A 108 -31.21 -18.96 9.50
C ILE A 108 -30.54 -19.16 10.86
N VAL A 109 -31.33 -19.39 11.91
CA VAL A 109 -30.83 -19.57 13.28
C VAL A 109 -29.97 -20.83 13.43
N ALA A 110 -30.29 -21.89 12.69
CA ALA A 110 -29.54 -23.16 12.76
C ALA A 110 -28.18 -23.12 12.02
N ARG A 111 -27.89 -22.08 11.22
CA ARG A 111 -26.68 -22.01 10.40
C ARG A 111 -25.53 -21.35 11.16
N PRO A 112 -24.28 -21.80 10.95
CA PRO A 112 -23.12 -21.14 11.51
C PRO A 112 -23.00 -19.72 10.93
N LEU A 113 -22.56 -18.79 11.77
CA LEU A 113 -22.26 -17.43 11.34
C LEU A 113 -21.10 -17.45 10.35
N HIS A 114 -21.31 -16.86 9.18
CA HIS A 114 -20.22 -16.61 8.24
C HIS A 114 -19.36 -15.47 8.77
N ALA A 115 -18.03 -15.66 8.81
CA ALA A 115 -17.10 -14.64 9.23
C ALA A 115 -17.03 -13.52 8.17
N VAL A 116 -17.73 -12.42 8.43
CA VAL A 116 -17.82 -11.26 7.51
C VAL A 116 -16.44 -10.69 7.20
N SER A 117 -15.47 -10.82 8.11
CA SER A 117 -14.05 -10.48 7.90
C SER A 117 -13.46 -11.12 6.64
N ASN A 118 -13.87 -12.34 6.29
CA ASN A 118 -13.33 -13.06 5.14
C ASN A 118 -13.86 -12.51 3.80
N THR A 119 -15.08 -11.96 3.80
CA THR A 119 -15.61 -11.25 2.62
C THR A 119 -15.00 -9.86 2.52
N LEU A 120 -14.79 -9.19 3.66
CA LEU A 120 -14.15 -7.88 3.70
C LEU A 120 -12.70 -7.94 3.20
N SER A 121 -11.92 -8.90 3.68
CA SER A 121 -10.51 -9.06 3.29
C SER A 121 -10.34 -9.33 1.79
N LEU A 122 -11.25 -10.12 1.19
CA LEU A 122 -11.25 -10.39 -0.25
C LEU A 122 -11.53 -9.12 -1.06
N ASN A 123 -12.54 -8.34 -0.64
CA ASN A 123 -12.85 -7.06 -1.26
C ASN A 123 -11.73 -6.03 -1.10
N GLU A 124 -11.11 -5.97 0.08
CA GLU A 124 -9.96 -5.10 0.35
C GLU A 124 -8.76 -5.47 -0.52
N ALA A 125 -8.47 -6.77 -0.66
CA ALA A 125 -7.42 -7.26 -1.54
C ALA A 125 -7.71 -6.88 -3.00
N GLU A 126 -8.94 -7.03 -3.48
CA GLU A 126 -9.32 -6.62 -4.83
C GLU A 126 -9.14 -5.10 -5.04
N GLN A 127 -9.59 -4.29 -4.08
CA GLN A 127 -9.41 -2.84 -4.14
C GLN A 127 -7.93 -2.46 -4.14
N LEU A 128 -7.11 -3.14 -3.35
CA LEU A 128 -5.68 -2.91 -3.28
C LEU A 128 -5.00 -3.23 -4.62
N VAL A 129 -5.32 -4.37 -5.24
CA VAL A 129 -4.82 -4.73 -6.58
C VAL A 129 -5.19 -3.67 -7.63
N ARG A 130 -6.45 -3.20 -7.62
CA ARG A 130 -6.90 -2.13 -8.52
C ARG A 130 -6.13 -0.83 -8.29
N LYS A 131 -5.91 -0.44 -7.02
CA LYS A 131 -5.15 0.77 -6.67
C LYS A 131 -3.67 0.66 -7.03
N LEU A 132 -3.07 -0.52 -6.95
CA LEU A 132 -1.66 -0.76 -7.28
C LEU A 132 -1.38 -0.78 -8.78
N THR A 133 -2.39 -1.08 -9.61
CA THR A 133 -2.20 -1.23 -11.06
C THR A 133 -1.62 0.04 -11.71
N ARG A 134 -2.12 1.22 -11.32
CA ARG A 134 -1.64 2.50 -11.82
C ARG A 134 -0.19 2.82 -11.42
N PRO A 135 0.18 2.85 -10.12
CA PRO A 135 1.55 3.16 -9.73
C PRO A 135 2.56 2.14 -10.27
N ILE A 136 2.20 0.86 -10.41
CA ILE A 136 3.07 -0.14 -11.06
C ILE A 136 3.35 0.23 -12.53
N ALA A 137 2.31 0.63 -13.27
CA ALA A 137 2.47 1.05 -14.67
C ALA A 137 3.33 2.32 -14.79
N GLU A 138 3.14 3.28 -13.88
CA GLU A 138 3.93 4.52 -13.82
C GLU A 138 5.41 4.21 -13.51
N ILE A 139 5.68 3.33 -12.53
CA ILE A 139 7.04 2.90 -12.18
C ILE A 139 7.71 2.17 -13.36
N ALA A 140 6.99 1.26 -14.03
CA ALA A 140 7.51 0.54 -15.18
C ALA A 140 7.89 1.51 -16.32
N LYS A 141 7.06 2.52 -16.56
CA LYS A 141 7.35 3.57 -17.54
C LYS A 141 8.60 4.36 -17.17
N LEU A 142 8.72 4.81 -15.92
CA LEU A 142 9.89 5.55 -15.43
C LEU A 142 11.18 4.73 -15.53
N ILE A 143 11.12 3.43 -15.22
CA ILE A 143 12.27 2.53 -15.39
C ILE A 143 12.70 2.48 -16.87
N GLN A 144 11.74 2.35 -17.78
CA GLN A 144 12.04 2.30 -19.22
C GLN A 144 12.59 3.63 -19.75
N GLU A 145 12.03 4.76 -19.32
CA GLU A 145 12.53 6.10 -19.63
C GLU A 145 13.97 6.29 -19.12
N ASN A 146 14.26 5.91 -17.88
CA ASN A 146 15.61 5.99 -17.30
C ASN A 146 16.62 5.10 -18.04
N ILE A 147 16.24 3.87 -18.42
CA ILE A 147 17.08 2.99 -19.22
C ILE A 147 17.38 3.62 -20.58
N GLN A 148 16.38 4.22 -21.22
CA GLN A 148 16.54 4.88 -22.51
C GLN A 148 17.49 6.08 -22.40
N LEU A 149 17.28 6.95 -21.41
CA LEU A 149 18.16 8.07 -21.11
C LEU A 149 19.60 7.59 -20.87
N ALA A 150 19.80 6.55 -20.05
CA ALA A 150 21.13 6.01 -19.79
C ALA A 150 21.82 5.47 -21.06
N ARG A 151 21.05 4.83 -21.97
CA ARG A 151 21.58 4.37 -23.26
C ARG A 151 21.94 5.54 -24.17
N GLU A 152 21.11 6.58 -24.20
CA GLU A 152 21.37 7.81 -24.96
C GLU A 152 22.62 8.51 -24.43
N PHE A 153 22.69 8.80 -23.12
CA PHE A 153 23.89 9.32 -22.47
C PHE A 153 25.14 8.50 -22.80
N ARG A 154 25.06 7.17 -22.72
CA ARG A 154 26.19 6.30 -23.07
C ARG A 154 26.61 6.45 -24.54
N LYS A 155 25.66 6.56 -25.49
CA LYS A 155 25.98 6.80 -26.90
C LYS A 155 26.62 8.18 -27.10
N THR A 156 26.04 9.22 -26.53
CA THR A 156 26.52 10.61 -26.67
C THR A 156 27.89 10.81 -26.03
N THR A 157 28.14 10.21 -24.87
CA THR A 157 29.43 10.29 -24.17
C THR A 157 30.53 9.46 -24.83
N ILE A 158 30.20 8.30 -25.43
CA ILE A 158 31.17 7.50 -26.19
C ILE A 158 31.50 8.14 -27.55
N GLN A 159 30.56 8.85 -28.17
CA GLN A 159 30.79 9.58 -29.43
C GLN A 159 31.50 10.93 -29.24
N ASN A 160 31.29 11.62 -28.11
CA ASN A 160 32.01 12.84 -27.75
C ASN A 160 33.20 12.52 -26.83
N SER A 161 34.31 12.10 -27.43
CA SER A 161 35.60 11.84 -26.75
C SER A 161 36.16 13.04 -25.97
N GLN A 162 35.61 14.24 -26.14
CA GLN A 162 36.00 15.43 -25.38
C GLN A 162 35.47 15.44 -23.93
N ILE A 163 34.29 14.85 -23.66
CA ILE A 163 33.69 14.86 -22.32
C ILE A 163 34.41 13.89 -21.38
N PHE A 164 34.96 12.78 -21.91
CA PHE A 164 35.72 11.81 -21.11
C PHE A 164 37.08 12.36 -20.62
N ASN A 165 37.63 13.37 -21.31
CA ASN A 165 38.88 14.02 -20.94
C ASN A 165 38.70 15.22 -19.99
N GLN A 166 37.46 15.70 -19.83
CA GLN A 166 37.11 16.60 -18.74
C GLN A 166 36.69 15.72 -17.56
N GLY A 167 37.68 15.12 -16.89
CA GLY A 167 37.45 14.47 -15.61
C GLY A 167 36.61 15.38 -14.69
N LEU A 168 35.85 14.76 -13.77
CA LEU A 168 35.15 15.49 -12.70
C LEU A 168 36.12 16.55 -12.13
N PRO A 169 35.74 17.83 -12.02
CA PRO A 169 36.63 18.87 -11.51
C PRO A 169 37.10 18.47 -10.11
N GLN A 170 38.32 17.96 -10.04
CA GLN A 170 38.97 17.55 -8.82
C GLN A 170 39.85 18.71 -8.41
N ASN A 171 39.65 19.24 -7.21
CA ASN A 171 40.57 20.24 -6.66
C ASN A 171 41.93 19.55 -6.46
N GLU A 172 42.87 19.80 -7.36
CA GLU A 172 44.25 19.34 -7.21
C GLU A 172 44.91 20.14 -6.08
N VAL A 173 45.09 19.51 -4.93
CA VAL A 173 45.88 20.07 -3.83
C VAL A 173 47.36 19.81 -4.13
N LYS A 174 48.13 20.86 -4.39
CA LYS A 174 49.60 20.78 -4.50
C LYS A 174 50.23 21.08 -3.14
N ILE A 175 50.90 20.08 -2.56
CA ILE A 175 51.76 20.26 -1.39
C ILE A 175 53.10 20.82 -1.89
N VAL A 176 53.42 22.05 -1.52
CA VAL A 176 54.70 22.69 -1.84
C VAL A 176 55.58 22.65 -0.60
N PRO A 177 56.72 21.92 -0.60
CA PRO A 177 57.63 21.92 0.53
C PRO A 177 58.24 23.31 0.72
N LEU A 178 58.41 23.70 1.99
CA LEU A 178 59.05 24.97 2.32
C LEU A 178 60.56 24.89 2.05
N ALA A 179 61.13 25.98 1.51
CA ALA A 179 62.56 26.03 1.17
C ALA A 179 63.48 26.08 2.41
N HIS A 180 62.95 26.54 3.54
CA HIS A 180 63.67 26.64 4.81
C HIS A 180 62.68 26.54 5.98
N PRO A 181 63.17 26.17 7.18
CA PRO A 181 62.33 26.16 8.38
C PRO A 181 61.73 27.54 8.67
N ARG A 182 60.52 27.54 9.20
CA ARG A 182 59.80 28.74 9.67
C ARG A 182 59.39 28.53 11.12
N LEU A 183 59.40 29.59 11.91
CA LEU A 183 58.93 29.56 13.29
C LEU A 183 57.54 30.21 13.37
N VAL A 184 56.64 29.57 14.11
CA VAL A 184 55.30 30.07 14.43
C VAL A 184 55.06 29.98 15.94
N CYS A 185 54.13 30.78 16.46
CA CYS A 185 53.75 30.74 17.87
C CYS A 185 52.25 30.50 18.03
N THR A 186 51.84 30.06 19.22
CA THR A 186 50.44 29.78 19.57
C THR A 186 49.74 31.00 20.19
N ASN A 187 50.29 32.20 20.03
CA ASN A 187 49.65 33.42 20.50
C ASN A 187 48.38 33.68 19.67
N LYS A 188 47.28 34.05 20.32
CA LYS A 188 46.00 34.39 19.67
C LYS A 188 46.11 35.48 18.59
N LYS A 189 47.18 36.29 18.61
CA LYS A 189 47.48 37.27 17.55
C LYS A 189 48.08 36.65 16.29
N CYS A 190 48.72 35.49 16.39
CA CYS A 190 49.45 34.83 15.30
C CYS A 190 48.80 33.53 14.82
N CYS A 191 47.81 33.02 15.56
CA CYS A 191 47.06 31.82 15.18
C CYS A 191 45.56 31.94 15.48
N ARG A 192 44.74 31.24 14.70
CA ARG A 192 43.29 31.08 14.95
C ARG A 192 42.87 29.62 14.78
N PRO A 193 41.87 29.15 15.54
CA PRO A 193 41.31 27.82 15.33
C PRO A 193 40.44 27.80 14.08
N ILE A 194 40.60 26.77 13.25
CA ILE A 194 39.75 26.44 12.10
C ILE A 194 39.20 25.03 12.25
N ILE A 195 38.03 24.76 11.67
CA ILE A 195 37.44 23.42 11.68
C ILE A 195 37.71 22.76 10.32
N VAL A 196 38.47 21.66 10.34
CA VAL A 196 38.74 20.84 9.16
C VAL A 196 38.30 19.42 9.50
N ASN A 197 37.38 18.86 8.72
CA ASN A 197 36.84 17.50 8.92
C ASN A 197 36.32 17.23 10.36
N ASN A 198 35.58 18.17 10.94
CA ASN A 198 35.09 18.14 12.33
C ASN A 198 36.17 18.16 13.43
N GLU A 199 37.45 18.37 13.08
CA GLU A 199 38.54 18.56 14.03
C GLU A 199 38.96 20.02 14.09
N THR A 200 39.29 20.50 15.29
CA THR A 200 39.80 21.87 15.47
C THR A 200 41.31 21.86 15.20
N VAL A 201 41.70 22.44 14.07
CA VAL A 201 43.11 22.60 13.66
C VAL A 201 43.53 24.05 13.88
N THR A 202 44.78 24.28 14.26
CA THR A 202 45.32 25.63 14.44
C THR A 202 45.87 26.15 13.12
N GLU A 203 45.29 27.23 12.60
CA GLU A 203 45.85 27.96 11.45
C GLU A 203 46.80 29.05 11.94
N TYR A 204 48.06 28.97 11.52
CA TYR A 204 49.06 30.00 11.79
C TYR A 204 48.97 31.10 10.74
N ILE A 205 48.30 32.20 11.08
CA ILE A 205 48.08 33.35 10.19
C ILE A 205 49.31 34.27 10.09
N THR A 206 50.28 34.12 10.98
CA THR A 206 51.50 34.93 11.01
C THR A 206 52.71 34.03 11.20
N ILE A 207 53.71 34.21 10.34
CA ILE A 207 55.02 33.57 10.46
C ILE A 207 55.88 34.45 11.36
N CYS A 208 56.32 33.92 12.50
CA CYS A 208 57.04 34.69 13.52
C CYS A 208 58.52 34.90 13.15
N HIS A 209 59.12 33.95 12.41
CA HIS A 209 60.49 34.07 11.95
C HIS A 209 60.73 33.22 10.69
N GLU A 210 61.30 33.84 9.65
CA GLU A 210 61.58 33.25 8.35
C GLU A 210 62.75 33.98 7.66
N PRO A 211 63.82 33.29 7.21
CA PRO A 211 64.14 31.87 7.44
C PRO A 211 64.62 31.61 8.88
N CYS A 212 64.27 30.46 9.44
CA CYS A 212 64.81 30.00 10.72
C CYS A 212 66.04 29.10 10.49
N TYR A 213 67.18 29.45 11.11
CA TYR A 213 68.45 28.74 10.95
C TYR A 213 68.72 27.67 12.02
N LEU A 214 67.73 27.33 12.85
CA LEU A 214 67.85 26.26 13.84
C LEU A 214 67.97 24.90 13.13
N LYS A 215 68.93 24.07 13.59
CA LYS A 215 69.24 22.77 12.98
C LYS A 215 68.76 21.60 13.85
N GLY A 216 68.40 20.49 13.19
CA GLY A 216 68.05 19.23 13.84
C GLY A 216 66.65 19.18 14.46
N ILE A 217 65.78 20.15 14.18
CA ILE A 217 64.40 20.17 14.64
C ILE A 217 63.54 19.33 13.70
N VAL A 218 62.66 18.50 14.26
CA VAL A 218 61.68 17.72 13.49
C VAL A 218 60.56 18.66 13.03
N GLU A 219 60.11 18.50 11.80
CA GLU A 219 59.01 19.29 11.23
C GLU A 219 57.75 19.22 12.12
N GLU A 220 56.96 20.30 12.14
CA GLU A 220 55.71 20.43 12.92
C GLU A 220 55.83 20.22 14.45
N THR A 221 57.02 20.41 15.03
CA THR A 221 57.21 20.28 16.49
C THR A 221 56.85 21.56 17.24
N ILE A 222 55.90 21.46 18.17
CA ILE A 222 55.56 22.54 19.11
C ILE A 222 56.40 22.41 20.40
N LYS A 223 56.87 23.53 20.95
CA LYS A 223 57.65 23.61 22.22
C LYS A 223 59.00 22.87 22.20
N ASP A 224 59.69 22.82 21.06
CA ASP A 224 61.06 22.28 21.02
C ASP A 224 62.00 23.13 21.91
N PRO A 225 62.77 22.53 22.83
CA PRO A 225 63.63 23.28 23.76
C PRO A 225 64.71 24.13 23.07
N ARG A 226 65.10 23.78 21.83
CA ARG A 226 66.11 24.49 21.04
C ARG A 226 65.61 25.81 20.49
N ILE A 227 64.31 26.06 20.54
CA ILE A 227 63.69 27.34 20.18
C ILE A 227 64.31 28.51 20.98
N LYS A 228 64.81 28.26 22.20
CA LYS A 228 65.55 29.25 23.02
C LYS A 228 66.83 29.79 22.35
N GLN A 229 67.36 29.08 21.37
CA GLN A 229 68.56 29.47 20.61
C GLN A 229 68.21 30.33 19.39
N CYS A 230 66.93 30.64 19.16
CA CYS A 230 66.49 31.51 18.09
C CYS A 230 66.73 32.98 18.45
N GLU A 231 67.36 33.73 17.55
CA GLU A 231 67.70 35.15 17.74
C GLU A 231 66.46 36.07 17.91
N VAL A 232 65.32 35.65 17.38
CA VAL A 232 64.06 36.44 17.43
C VAL A 232 63.30 36.21 18.74
N ILE A 233 63.69 35.22 19.56
CA ILE A 233 62.99 34.93 20.81
C ILE A 233 63.56 35.74 21.97
N ASN A 234 62.71 36.61 22.51
CA ASN A 234 62.98 37.32 23.75
C ASN A 234 62.68 36.42 24.96
N TYR A 235 63.74 35.93 25.60
CA TYR A 235 63.69 35.03 26.76
C TYR A 235 63.10 35.68 28.03
N ILE A 236 62.86 37.00 28.03
CA ILE A 236 62.29 37.73 29.16
C ILE A 236 60.75 37.70 29.12
N THR A 237 60.14 37.58 27.94
CA THR A 237 58.68 37.72 27.76
C THR A 237 57.93 36.44 27.43
N GLY A 238 58.61 35.29 27.24
CA GLY A 238 58.00 33.97 27.12
C GLY A 238 56.95 33.84 26.02
#